data_AF-A0A6L8Q5D3-F1
#
_entry.id   AF-A0A6L8Q5D3-F1
#
_cell.length_a   1.000
_cell.length_b   1.000
_cell.length_c   1.000
_cell.angle_alpha   90.00
_cell.angle_beta   90.00
_cell.angle_gamma   90.00
#
_symmetry.space_group_name_H-M   'P 1'
#
loop_
_entity.id
_entity.type
_entity.pdbx_description
1 polymer ?
#
loop_
_entity_poly.entity_id
_entity_poly.type
_entity_poly.pdbx_seq_one_letter_code
_entity_poly.pdbx_strand_id
1 'polypeptide(L)'
;MLTLCAILFPRGRREGAVILYHGSRHGINGPIAPISRDRCDFGRGFYLGTNPLQPLTLICDFPDARFYTVELELDGLDVRELSPDTTWALVVAYHRGKMESARGTELYAATAAVLAGADVAIGPIANDRMFVVLDRFFNGEITDAALVKSLSALQLGNQVVALTQKACDAIRIVEERCLGEEERAELIATSEMNRAEGVALAERICREHRRDGRFFDEILEAGVPLE
;
A
#
# COMPACT_ATOMS: atom_id res chain seq x y z
N MET A 1 -8.38 -18.93 -4.74
CA MET A 1 -7.46 -17.86 -4.29
C MET A 1 -7.39 -17.97 -2.78
N LEU A 2 -6.25 -18.37 -2.21
CA LEU A 2 -6.06 -18.29 -0.75
C LEU A 2 -5.99 -16.80 -0.42
N THR A 3 -6.76 -16.35 0.58
CA THR A 3 -6.64 -14.98 1.13
C THR A 3 -5.18 -14.73 1.51
N LEU A 4 -4.70 -13.48 1.41
CA LEU A 4 -3.33 -13.16 1.83
C LEU A 4 -3.09 -13.53 3.29
N CYS A 5 -4.15 -13.44 4.10
CA CYS A 5 -4.25 -13.97 5.46
C CYS A 5 -4.03 -15.48 5.59
N ALA A 6 -3.96 -16.27 4.51
CA ALA A 6 -3.56 -17.68 4.53
C ALA A 6 -2.13 -17.90 4.00
N ILE A 7 -1.59 -16.95 3.23
CA ILE A 7 -0.21 -16.95 2.71
C ILE A 7 0.76 -16.44 3.79
N LEU A 8 0.31 -15.51 4.62
CA LEU A 8 1.08 -14.93 5.72
C LEU A 8 1.31 -15.89 6.91
N PHE A 9 0.65 -17.07 6.93
CA PHE A 9 0.74 -18.07 7.99
C PHE A 9 1.38 -19.39 7.52
N PRO A 10 2.71 -19.48 7.39
CA PRO A 10 3.36 -20.77 7.26
C PRO A 10 3.29 -21.53 8.60
N ARG A 11 2.83 -22.79 8.57
CA ARG A 11 2.65 -23.67 9.74
C ARG A 11 3.88 -23.67 10.66
N GLY A 12 3.67 -23.47 11.97
CA GLY A 12 4.68 -23.63 13.02
C GLY A 12 4.88 -22.46 13.99
N ARG A 13 4.04 -21.42 13.94
CA ARG A 13 4.09 -20.26 14.86
C ARG A 13 2.79 -20.13 15.66
N ARG A 14 2.77 -19.24 16.67
CA ARG A 14 1.52 -18.88 17.38
C ARG A 14 0.45 -18.60 16.33
N GLU A 15 -0.67 -19.31 16.38
CA GLU A 15 -1.83 -19.03 15.54
C GLU A 15 -2.18 -17.55 15.72
N GLY A 16 -2.36 -16.79 14.63
CA GLY A 16 -2.70 -15.35 14.66
C GLY A 16 -1.56 -14.34 14.40
N ALA A 17 -0.29 -14.68 14.68
CA ALA A 17 0.84 -13.75 14.56
C ALA A 17 1.60 -13.78 13.22
N VAL A 18 1.92 -12.60 12.67
CA VAL A 18 2.56 -12.40 11.37
C VAL A 18 3.87 -11.64 11.47
N ILE A 19 4.91 -12.04 10.71
CA ILE A 19 6.16 -11.27 10.60
C ILE A 19 6.05 -10.23 9.49
N LEU A 20 6.36 -9.00 9.83
CA LEU A 20 6.32 -7.84 8.95
C LEU A 20 7.54 -6.95 9.17
N TYR A 21 7.71 -5.98 8.28
CA TYR A 21 8.89 -5.13 8.26
C TYR A 21 8.54 -3.65 8.27
N HIS A 22 9.27 -2.86 9.03
CA HIS A 22 9.13 -1.40 9.07
C HIS A 22 10.46 -0.72 8.83
N GLY A 23 10.45 0.32 8.00
CA GLY A 23 11.59 1.22 7.82
C GLY A 23 11.27 2.59 8.39
N SER A 24 12.07 3.04 9.37
CA SER A 24 12.01 4.42 9.87
C SER A 24 13.24 5.19 9.42
N ARG A 25 13.04 6.46 9.03
CA ARG A 25 14.12 7.37 8.64
C ARG A 25 15.01 7.78 9.82
N HIS A 26 14.47 7.76 11.04
CA HIS A 26 15.13 8.26 12.26
C HIS A 26 14.92 7.34 13.48
N GLY A 27 14.50 6.09 13.23
CA GLY A 27 14.05 5.19 14.30
C GLY A 27 12.65 5.49 14.83
N ILE A 28 12.17 4.63 15.72
CA ILE A 28 10.90 4.79 16.44
C ILE A 28 11.19 5.46 17.77
N ASN A 29 10.51 6.57 18.06
CA ASN A 29 10.59 7.27 19.34
C ASN A 29 9.20 7.27 20.00
N GLY A 30 9.11 6.68 21.19
CA GLY A 30 7.84 6.48 21.90
C GLY A 30 7.11 5.19 21.49
N PRO A 31 5.84 5.03 21.91
CA PRO A 31 5.05 3.86 21.56
C PRO A 31 4.74 3.82 20.07
N ILE A 32 4.55 2.61 19.53
CA ILE A 32 4.00 2.42 18.19
C ILE A 32 2.59 3.01 18.18
N ALA A 33 2.31 3.90 17.24
CA ALA A 33 1.06 4.63 17.17
C ALA A 33 0.68 4.92 15.70
N PRO A 34 -0.62 5.03 15.37
CA PRO A 34 -1.11 5.25 14.02
C PRO A 34 -0.99 6.74 13.61
N ILE A 35 0.22 7.30 13.71
CA ILE A 35 0.48 8.74 13.60
C ILE A 35 1.30 9.11 12.37
N SER A 36 1.22 8.31 11.30
CA SER A 36 1.81 8.71 10.02
C SER A 36 1.20 10.01 9.49
N ARG A 37 1.79 10.51 8.40
CA ARG A 37 1.26 11.63 7.62
C ARG A 37 -0.17 11.36 7.16
N ASP A 38 -0.91 12.44 6.91
CA ASP A 38 -2.35 12.41 6.60
C ASP A 38 -2.68 11.76 5.26
N ARG A 39 -1.81 11.94 4.26
CA ARG A 39 -2.03 11.51 2.87
C ARG A 39 -1.22 10.27 2.51
N CYS A 40 -1.35 9.22 3.31
CA CYS A 40 -0.84 7.89 2.99
C CYS A 40 -1.93 7.03 2.33
N ASP A 41 -1.56 5.85 1.83
CA ASP A 41 -2.41 5.00 0.98
C ASP A 41 -3.74 4.62 1.63
N PHE A 42 -3.75 4.39 2.95
CA PHE A 42 -4.90 3.95 3.74
C PHE A 42 -5.20 4.93 4.89
N GLY A 43 -4.74 6.18 4.75
CA GLY A 43 -4.88 7.22 5.78
C GLY A 43 -3.78 7.18 6.83
N ARG A 44 -4.04 7.78 8.00
CA ARG A 44 -3.07 7.74 9.11
C ARG A 44 -3.00 6.33 9.70
N GLY A 45 -1.78 5.83 9.89
CA GLY A 45 -1.56 4.49 10.43
C GLY A 45 -0.10 4.22 10.73
N PHE A 46 0.20 3.00 11.17
CA PHE A 46 1.56 2.48 11.26
C PHE A 46 1.79 1.48 10.13
N TYR A 47 2.66 1.85 9.19
CA TYR A 47 2.84 1.15 7.93
C TYR A 47 3.92 0.08 8.03
N LEU A 48 3.56 -1.14 7.65
CA LEU A 48 4.41 -2.31 7.59
C LEU A 48 4.39 -2.91 6.18
N GLY A 49 5.48 -3.56 5.78
CA GLY A 49 5.59 -4.30 4.52
C GLY A 49 5.69 -5.80 4.75
N THR A 50 5.17 -6.60 3.82
CA THR A 50 5.33 -8.07 3.83
C THR A 50 6.65 -8.54 3.24
N ASN A 51 7.36 -7.66 2.50
CA ASN A 51 8.67 -7.92 1.91
C ASN A 51 9.69 -6.95 2.50
N PRO A 52 10.83 -7.42 3.07
CA PRO A 52 11.81 -6.54 3.70
C PRO A 52 12.48 -5.54 2.74
N LEU A 53 12.65 -5.90 1.46
CA LEU A 53 13.32 -5.05 0.47
C LEU A 53 12.57 -3.74 0.23
N GLN A 54 11.24 -3.74 0.36
CA GLN A 54 10.44 -2.54 0.11
C GLN A 54 10.70 -1.44 1.16
N PRO A 55 10.53 -1.64 2.47
CA PRO A 55 10.89 -0.64 3.47
C PRO A 55 12.40 -0.30 3.47
N LEU A 56 13.28 -1.26 3.14
CA LEU A 56 14.72 -1.00 3.03
C LEU A 56 15.06 0.01 1.91
N THR A 57 14.51 -0.19 0.71
CA THR A 57 14.72 0.73 -0.42
C THR A 57 14.08 2.11 -0.21
N LEU A 58 13.10 2.23 0.68
CA LEU A 58 12.48 3.53 1.05
C LEU A 58 13.31 4.35 2.04
N ILE A 59 14.18 3.71 2.83
CA ILE A 59 14.97 4.36 3.88
C ILE A 59 16.47 4.37 3.62
N CYS A 60 16.94 3.74 2.53
CA CYS A 60 18.36 3.52 2.26
C CYS A 60 19.19 4.80 2.15
N ASP A 61 18.56 5.92 1.78
CA ASP A 61 19.21 7.23 1.63
C ASP A 61 19.23 8.07 2.93
N PHE A 62 18.72 7.53 4.05
CA PHE A 62 18.70 8.21 5.35
C PHE A 62 19.78 7.63 6.28
N PRO A 63 20.82 8.39 6.66
CA PRO A 63 21.92 7.89 7.49
C PRO A 63 21.46 7.30 8.83
N ASP A 64 20.47 7.92 9.47
CA ASP A 64 19.92 7.50 10.76
C ASP A 64 18.80 6.44 10.63
N ALA A 65 18.61 5.89 9.43
CA ALA A 65 17.58 4.89 9.18
C ALA A 65 17.71 3.68 10.10
N ARG A 66 16.56 3.19 10.54
CA ARG A 66 16.41 1.97 11.31
C ARG A 66 15.43 1.05 10.61
N PHE A 67 15.83 -0.21 10.51
CA PHE A 67 15.00 -1.28 9.99
C PHE A 67 14.53 -2.17 11.13
N TYR A 68 13.25 -2.50 11.12
CA TYR A 68 12.61 -3.29 12.16
C TYR A 68 11.95 -4.53 11.56
N THR A 69 12.21 -5.67 12.17
CA THR A 69 11.38 -6.87 12.03
C THR A 69 10.38 -6.88 13.17
N VAL A 70 9.10 -6.98 12.86
CA VAL A 70 8.02 -6.96 13.85
C VAL A 70 7.13 -8.19 13.73
N GLU A 71 6.53 -8.57 14.85
CA GLU A 71 5.37 -9.46 14.91
C GLU A 71 4.12 -8.61 15.09
N LEU A 72 3.06 -8.91 14.34
CA LEU A 72 1.72 -8.37 14.54
C LEU A 72 0.76 -9.52 14.84
N GLU A 73 0.09 -9.44 15.99
CA GLU A 73 -1.02 -10.35 16.34
C GLU A 73 -2.31 -9.84 15.71
N LEU A 74 -2.96 -10.66 14.88
CA LEU A 74 -4.20 -10.28 14.18
C LEU A 74 -5.46 -10.72 14.93
N ASP A 75 -5.33 -11.63 15.88
CA ASP A 75 -6.47 -12.17 16.61
C ASP A 75 -7.26 -11.05 17.34
N GLY A 76 -8.57 -10.98 17.05
CA GLY A 76 -9.47 -9.99 17.63
C GLY A 76 -9.41 -8.60 16.99
N LEU A 77 -8.69 -8.39 15.89
CA LEU A 77 -8.70 -7.15 15.10
C LEU A 77 -9.70 -7.24 13.92
N ASP A 78 -10.36 -6.11 13.58
CA ASP A 78 -11.09 -6.00 12.30
C ASP A 78 -10.08 -5.76 11.17
N VAL A 79 -9.83 -6.81 10.39
CA VAL A 79 -8.87 -6.81 9.28
C VAL A 79 -9.61 -6.68 7.95
N ARG A 80 -9.29 -5.64 7.17
CA ARG A 80 -9.78 -5.45 5.80
C ARG A 80 -8.67 -5.73 4.80
N GLU A 81 -8.92 -6.65 3.87
CA GLU A 81 -8.00 -7.00 2.80
C GLU A 81 -8.51 -6.47 1.46
N LEU A 82 -7.64 -5.78 0.72
CA LEU A 82 -7.91 -5.20 -0.58
C LEU A 82 -7.10 -5.93 -1.66
N SER A 83 -7.76 -6.25 -2.77
CA SER A 83 -7.12 -6.82 -3.96
C SER A 83 -6.58 -5.71 -4.88
N PRO A 84 -5.64 -6.00 -5.81
CA PRO A 84 -5.13 -5.01 -6.78
C PRO A 84 -6.15 -4.68 -7.87
N ASP A 85 -7.28 -4.11 -7.47
CA ASP A 85 -8.43 -3.78 -8.31
C ASP A 85 -8.78 -2.28 -8.24
N THR A 86 -9.88 -1.93 -8.88
CA THR A 86 -10.40 -0.56 -8.90
C THR A 86 -10.80 -0.08 -7.50
N THR A 87 -11.34 -0.95 -6.64
CA THR A 87 -11.72 -0.61 -5.27
C THR A 87 -10.49 -0.17 -4.46
N TRP A 88 -9.40 -0.93 -4.52
CA TRP A 88 -8.14 -0.51 -3.90
C TRP A 88 -7.64 0.83 -4.45
N ALA A 89 -7.71 1.03 -5.77
CA ALA A 89 -7.23 2.26 -6.39
C ALA A 89 -8.03 3.49 -5.93
N LEU A 90 -9.35 3.33 -5.79
CA LEU A 90 -10.24 4.35 -5.25
C LEU A 90 -9.94 4.64 -3.78
N VAL A 91 -9.72 3.62 -2.94
CA VAL A 91 -9.35 3.81 -1.53
C VAL A 91 -8.05 4.60 -1.40
N VAL A 92 -7.02 4.24 -2.19
CA VAL A 92 -5.74 4.97 -2.21
C VAL A 92 -5.95 6.43 -2.62
N ALA A 93 -6.74 6.67 -3.66
CA ALA A 93 -7.03 8.00 -4.14
C ALA A 93 -7.82 8.84 -3.13
N TYR A 94 -8.79 8.23 -2.46
CA TYR A 94 -9.58 8.85 -1.39
C TYR A 94 -8.68 9.34 -0.26
N HIS A 95 -7.86 8.47 0.33
CA HIS A 95 -6.99 8.85 1.45
C HIS A 95 -5.88 9.83 1.06
N ARG A 96 -5.48 9.84 -0.21
CA ARG A 96 -4.52 10.83 -0.75
C ARG A 96 -5.16 12.16 -1.17
N GLY A 97 -6.48 12.28 -1.08
CA GLY A 97 -7.23 13.49 -1.42
C GLY A 97 -7.34 13.75 -2.93
N LYS A 98 -7.33 12.70 -3.74
CA LYS A 98 -7.45 12.75 -5.20
C LYS A 98 -8.90 12.61 -5.69
N MET A 99 -9.82 12.20 -4.82
CA MET A 99 -11.25 12.06 -5.15
C MET A 99 -12.11 13.27 -4.74
N GLU A 100 -11.51 14.43 -4.47
CA GLU A 100 -12.23 15.61 -3.96
C GLU A 100 -13.31 16.14 -4.92
N SER A 101 -13.12 15.98 -6.23
CA SER A 101 -14.13 16.34 -7.23
C SER A 101 -15.39 15.46 -7.16
N ALA A 102 -15.28 14.24 -6.62
CA ALA A 102 -16.40 13.31 -6.45
C ALA A 102 -17.10 13.47 -5.09
N ARG A 103 -16.70 14.43 -4.25
CA ARG A 103 -17.28 14.65 -2.92
C ARG A 103 -18.80 14.87 -3.02
N GLY A 104 -19.56 14.11 -2.24
CA GLY A 104 -21.03 14.15 -2.24
C GLY A 104 -21.69 13.14 -3.18
N THR A 105 -20.92 12.38 -3.97
CA THR A 105 -21.43 11.25 -4.75
C THR A 105 -21.52 9.98 -3.91
N GLU A 106 -22.31 9.00 -4.39
CA GLU A 106 -22.39 7.66 -3.79
C GLU A 106 -21.04 6.94 -3.85
N LEU A 107 -20.29 7.06 -4.95
CA LEU A 107 -18.95 6.47 -5.08
C LEU A 107 -18.00 6.96 -3.98
N TYR A 108 -17.98 8.27 -3.71
CA TYR A 108 -17.14 8.83 -2.65
C TYR A 108 -17.50 8.28 -1.27
N ALA A 109 -18.80 8.18 -0.97
CA ALA A 109 -19.29 7.61 0.29
C ALA A 109 -18.97 6.11 0.42
N ALA A 110 -19.15 5.35 -0.66
CA ALA A 110 -18.84 3.93 -0.72
C ALA A 110 -17.35 3.68 -0.52
N THR A 111 -16.48 4.43 -1.21
CA THR A 111 -15.01 4.34 -1.03
C THR A 111 -14.59 4.66 0.42
N ALA A 112 -15.16 5.71 1.02
CA ALA A 112 -14.88 6.07 2.41
C ALA A 112 -15.27 4.97 3.40
N ALA A 113 -16.34 4.22 3.09
CA ALA A 113 -16.85 3.15 3.94
C ALA A 113 -15.99 1.87 3.91
N VAL A 114 -15.16 1.67 2.87
CA VAL A 114 -14.39 0.42 2.68
C VAL A 114 -13.50 0.08 3.88
N LEU A 115 -12.78 1.08 4.41
CA LEU A 115 -11.90 0.93 5.57
C LEU A 115 -12.50 1.50 6.86
N ALA A 116 -13.76 1.92 6.84
CA ALA A 116 -14.39 2.50 8.01
C ALA A 116 -14.50 1.46 9.14
N GLY A 117 -13.96 1.81 10.31
CA GLY A 117 -13.96 0.96 11.51
C GLY A 117 -12.90 -0.14 11.53
N ALA A 118 -12.09 -0.28 10.47
CA ALA A 118 -11.03 -1.28 10.43
C ALA A 118 -9.90 -0.97 11.43
N ASP A 119 -9.41 -2.01 12.10
CA ASP A 119 -8.20 -1.94 12.93
C ASP A 119 -6.94 -2.06 12.07
N VAL A 120 -6.99 -2.94 11.05
CA VAL A 120 -5.88 -3.21 10.13
C VAL A 120 -6.38 -3.20 8.69
N ALA A 121 -5.64 -2.54 7.80
CA ALA A 121 -5.82 -2.64 6.35
C ALA A 121 -4.64 -3.35 5.70
N ILE A 122 -4.94 -4.30 4.82
CA ILE A 122 -3.96 -5.08 4.06
C ILE A 122 -4.24 -4.86 2.57
N GLY A 123 -3.22 -4.54 1.79
CA GLY A 123 -3.38 -4.47 0.34
C GLY A 123 -2.10 -4.16 -0.40
N PRO A 124 -2.15 -4.05 -1.73
CA PRO A 124 -1.01 -3.72 -2.56
C PRO A 124 -0.33 -2.41 -2.16
N ILE A 125 0.98 -2.34 -2.41
CA ILE A 125 1.78 -1.14 -2.21
C ILE A 125 1.60 -0.17 -3.38
N ALA A 126 1.25 1.09 -3.09
CA ALA A 126 1.32 2.17 -4.08
C ALA A 126 2.68 2.90 -3.95
N ASN A 127 3.63 2.61 -4.83
CA ASN A 127 4.89 3.37 -4.90
C ASN A 127 4.76 4.63 -5.76
N ASP A 128 5.85 5.40 -5.88
CA ASP A 128 5.87 6.66 -6.65
C ASP A 128 5.37 6.53 -8.10
N ARG A 129 5.54 5.37 -8.72
CA ARG A 129 5.06 5.10 -10.08
C ARG A 129 3.59 4.77 -10.12
N MET A 130 3.10 4.08 -9.09
CA MET A 130 1.68 3.86 -8.94
C MET A 130 0.94 5.18 -8.86
N PHE A 131 1.52 6.22 -8.23
CA PHE A 131 0.91 7.55 -8.25
C PHE A 131 0.78 8.14 -9.64
N VAL A 132 1.76 7.94 -10.52
CA VAL A 132 1.64 8.41 -11.92
C VAL A 132 0.47 7.71 -12.62
N VAL A 133 0.37 6.39 -12.51
CA VAL A 133 -0.73 5.64 -13.15
C VAL A 133 -2.09 6.02 -12.56
N LEU A 134 -2.18 6.14 -11.23
CA LEU A 134 -3.39 6.58 -10.53
C LEU A 134 -3.79 7.99 -10.98
N ASP A 135 -2.87 8.96 -10.97
CA ASP A 135 -3.14 10.34 -11.39
C ASP A 135 -3.66 10.39 -12.84
N ARG A 136 -3.06 9.62 -13.74
CA ARG A 136 -3.54 9.51 -15.13
C ARG A 136 -4.95 8.95 -15.24
N PHE A 137 -5.31 7.97 -14.40
CA PHE A 137 -6.66 7.44 -14.37
C PHE A 137 -7.67 8.49 -13.88
N PHE A 138 -7.37 9.17 -12.76
CA PHE A 138 -8.26 10.19 -12.21
C PHE A 138 -8.38 11.44 -13.08
N ASN A 139 -7.38 11.71 -13.92
CA ASN A 139 -7.42 12.79 -14.93
C ASN A 139 -8.10 12.38 -16.25
N GLY A 140 -8.61 11.14 -16.37
CA GLY A 140 -9.27 10.66 -17.59
C GLY A 140 -8.30 10.34 -18.75
N GLU A 141 -7.02 10.13 -18.47
CA GLU A 141 -6.02 9.80 -19.49
C GLU A 141 -5.92 8.31 -19.78
N ILE A 142 -6.29 7.46 -18.82
CA ILE A 142 -6.33 6.01 -18.94
C ILE A 142 -7.63 5.47 -18.34
N THR A 143 -7.96 4.24 -18.69
CA THR A 143 -9.14 3.53 -18.20
C THR A 143 -8.85 2.67 -16.97
N ASP A 144 -9.90 2.22 -16.31
CA ASP A 144 -9.84 1.26 -15.21
C ASP A 144 -9.13 -0.06 -15.59
N ALA A 145 -9.36 -0.57 -16.80
CA ALA A 145 -8.70 -1.77 -17.28
C ALA A 145 -7.17 -1.58 -17.43
N ALA A 146 -6.73 -0.42 -17.94
CA ALA A 146 -5.32 -0.09 -18.03
C ALA A 146 -4.69 0.11 -16.64
N LEU A 147 -5.44 0.69 -15.70
CA LEU A 147 -5.06 0.83 -14.30
C LEU A 147 -4.84 -0.52 -13.63
N VAL A 148 -5.84 -1.41 -13.64
CA VAL A 148 -5.79 -2.74 -12.99
C VAL A 148 -4.67 -3.61 -13.56
N LYS A 149 -4.45 -3.56 -14.87
CA LYS A 149 -3.33 -4.30 -15.50
C LYS A 149 -1.98 -3.73 -15.10
N SER A 150 -1.86 -2.40 -15.02
CA SER A 150 -0.63 -1.76 -14.55
C SER A 150 -0.33 -2.10 -13.10
N LEU A 151 -1.37 -2.11 -12.25
CA LEU A 151 -1.31 -2.54 -10.85
C LEU A 151 -0.82 -3.97 -10.70
N SER A 152 -1.45 -4.88 -11.45
CA SER A 152 -1.16 -6.31 -11.39
C SER A 152 0.26 -6.65 -11.87
N ALA A 153 0.81 -5.89 -12.81
CA ALA A 153 2.11 -6.16 -13.40
C ALA A 153 3.30 -5.72 -12.54
N LEU A 154 3.11 -4.72 -11.67
CA LEU A 154 4.20 -4.14 -10.88
C LEU A 154 4.53 -4.95 -9.60
N GLN A 155 3.63 -5.82 -9.13
CA GLN A 155 3.81 -6.81 -8.05
C GLN A 155 4.77 -6.40 -6.91
N LEU A 156 4.51 -5.26 -6.26
CA LEU A 156 5.41 -4.69 -5.24
C LEU A 156 5.29 -5.36 -3.86
N GLY A 157 4.45 -6.38 -3.74
CA GLY A 157 4.02 -6.97 -2.48
C GLY A 157 2.88 -6.18 -1.84
N ASN A 158 2.58 -6.53 -0.58
CA ASN A 158 1.51 -5.90 0.17
C ASN A 158 2.05 -5.11 1.36
N GLN A 159 1.30 -4.07 1.70
CA GLN A 159 1.42 -3.32 2.93
C GLN A 159 0.37 -3.81 3.92
N VAL A 160 0.74 -3.78 5.20
CA VAL A 160 -0.15 -4.03 6.33
C VAL A 160 -0.10 -2.78 7.19
N VAL A 161 -1.25 -2.16 7.42
CA VAL A 161 -1.34 -0.85 8.06
C VAL A 161 -2.20 -0.98 9.31
N ALA A 162 -1.60 -0.75 10.48
CA ALA A 162 -2.34 -0.60 11.72
C ALA A 162 -2.98 0.80 11.77
N LEU A 163 -4.30 0.85 11.70
CA LEU A 163 -5.09 2.10 11.61
C LEU A 163 -5.51 2.62 12.98
N THR A 164 -5.61 1.74 13.97
CA THR A 164 -6.04 2.08 15.34
C THR A 164 -4.91 1.86 16.34
N GLN A 165 -5.02 2.50 17.51
CA GLN A 165 -4.08 2.24 18.60
C GLN A 165 -4.16 0.78 19.06
N LYS A 166 -5.34 0.18 19.05
CA LYS A 166 -5.55 -1.24 19.35
C LYS A 166 -4.70 -2.15 18.47
N ALA A 167 -4.65 -1.90 17.15
CA ALA A 167 -3.78 -2.64 16.25
C ALA A 167 -2.29 -2.36 16.50
N CYS A 168 -1.92 -1.12 16.80
CA CYS A 168 -0.54 -0.76 17.13
C CYS A 168 -0.04 -1.43 18.42
N ASP A 169 -0.90 -1.57 19.43
CA ASP A 169 -0.59 -2.24 20.70
C ASP A 169 -0.36 -3.75 20.52
N ALA A 170 -0.86 -4.33 19.42
CA ALA A 170 -0.64 -5.72 19.03
C ALA A 170 0.69 -5.95 18.27
N ILE A 171 1.48 -4.89 18.03
CA ILE A 171 2.78 -4.97 17.34
C ILE A 171 3.91 -5.11 18.36
N ARG A 172 4.80 -6.08 18.11
CA ARG A 172 6.01 -6.32 18.89
C ARG A 172 7.24 -6.25 18.00
N ILE A 173 8.20 -5.39 18.34
CA ILE A 173 9.51 -5.38 17.68
C ILE A 173 10.27 -6.64 18.09
N VAL A 174 10.68 -7.41 17.10
CA VAL A 174 11.51 -8.62 17.26
C VAL A 174 12.98 -8.28 17.10
N GLU A 175 13.28 -7.40 16.13
CA GLU A 175 14.64 -7.01 15.79
C GLU A 175 14.66 -5.55 15.35
N GLU A 176 15.72 -4.84 15.73
CA GLU A 176 16.09 -3.54 15.18
C GLU A 176 17.53 -3.62 14.66
N ARG A 177 17.78 -3.07 13.47
CA ARG A 177 19.14 -2.92 12.95
C ARG A 177 19.35 -1.62 12.18
N CYS A 178 20.61 -1.18 12.16
CA CYS A 178 21.10 -0.16 11.23
C CYS A 178 21.35 -0.78 9.85
N LEU A 179 21.39 0.07 8.82
CA LEU A 179 21.86 -0.30 7.48
C LEU A 179 23.34 0.04 7.35
N GLY A 180 24.14 -0.93 6.91
CA GLY A 180 25.56 -0.75 6.61
C GLY A 180 25.79 0.07 5.34
N GLU A 181 26.98 0.65 5.17
CA GLU A 181 27.30 1.48 3.99
C GLU A 181 27.24 0.70 2.68
N GLU A 182 27.78 -0.52 2.65
CA GLU A 182 27.74 -1.41 1.48
C GLU A 182 26.29 -1.80 1.13
N GLU A 183 25.51 -2.21 2.15
CA GLU A 183 24.09 -2.54 1.99
C GLU A 183 23.30 -1.34 1.44
N ARG A 184 23.60 -0.11 1.89
CA ARG A 184 22.94 1.10 1.37
C ARG A 184 23.22 1.31 -0.10
N ALA A 185 24.48 1.16 -0.52
CA ALA A 185 24.84 1.31 -1.93
C ALA A 185 24.08 0.33 -2.82
N GLU A 186 23.98 -0.93 -2.40
CA GLU A 186 23.21 -1.96 -3.10
C GLU A 186 21.71 -1.65 -3.14
N LEU A 187 21.13 -1.20 -2.03
CA LEU A 187 19.72 -0.82 -1.94
C LEU A 187 19.39 0.40 -2.79
N ILE A 188 20.28 1.39 -2.86
CA ILE A 188 20.12 2.57 -3.73
C ILE A 188 20.10 2.13 -5.20
N ALA A 189 21.08 1.33 -5.63
CA ALA A 189 21.14 0.81 -6.99
C ALA A 189 19.88 -0.01 -7.33
N THR A 190 19.43 -0.86 -6.40
CA THR A 190 18.19 -1.65 -6.53
C THR A 190 16.96 -0.75 -6.65
N SER A 191 16.87 0.30 -5.83
CA SER A 191 15.77 1.27 -5.85
C SER A 191 15.69 1.99 -7.20
N GLU A 192 16.83 2.42 -7.74
CA GLU A 192 16.92 3.09 -9.04
C GLU A 192 16.59 2.18 -10.23
N MET A 193 17.13 0.96 -10.24
CA MET A 193 16.84 -0.05 -11.27
C MET A 193 15.37 -0.39 -11.28
N ASN A 194 14.82 -0.72 -10.11
CA ASN A 194 13.40 -0.92 -9.95
C ASN A 194 12.70 0.30 -10.51
N ARG A 195 13.08 1.53 -10.12
CA ARG A 195 12.48 2.79 -10.60
C ARG A 195 12.33 2.86 -12.11
N ALA A 196 13.39 2.58 -12.85
CA ALA A 196 13.39 2.62 -14.31
C ALA A 196 12.46 1.56 -14.93
N GLU A 197 12.55 0.31 -14.49
CA GLU A 197 11.82 -0.82 -15.11
C GLU A 197 10.31 -0.66 -15.01
N GLY A 198 9.79 -0.30 -13.84
CA GLY A 198 8.34 -0.19 -13.68
C GLY A 198 7.74 1.04 -14.38
N VAL A 199 8.50 2.11 -14.64
CA VAL A 199 8.01 3.22 -15.47
C VAL A 199 7.81 2.73 -16.90
N ALA A 200 8.84 2.07 -17.46
CA ALA A 200 8.76 1.52 -18.81
C ALA A 200 7.65 0.47 -18.96
N LEU A 201 7.41 -0.34 -17.93
CA LEU A 201 6.32 -1.32 -17.91
C LEU A 201 4.95 -0.64 -17.89
N ALA A 202 4.74 0.31 -16.98
CA ALA A 202 3.48 1.04 -16.86
C ALA A 202 3.12 1.79 -18.15
N GLU A 203 4.10 2.47 -18.77
CA GLU A 203 3.89 3.18 -20.05
C GLU A 203 3.46 2.23 -21.17
N ARG A 204 4.07 1.03 -21.22
CA ARG A 204 3.74 0.01 -22.21
C ARG A 204 2.32 -0.49 -22.03
N ILE A 205 1.94 -0.89 -20.82
CA ILE A 205 0.59 -1.39 -20.49
C ILE A 205 -0.46 -0.32 -20.79
N CYS A 206 -0.22 0.92 -20.36
CA CYS A 206 -1.13 2.04 -20.66
C CYS A 206 -1.32 2.22 -22.17
N ARG A 207 -0.27 2.05 -22.98
CA ARG A 207 -0.35 2.17 -24.44
C ARG A 207 -1.11 1.01 -25.08
N GLU A 208 -0.88 -0.21 -24.60
CA GLU A 208 -1.51 -1.44 -25.09
C GLU A 208 -3.01 -1.48 -24.78
N HIS A 209 -3.42 -0.97 -23.61
CA HIS A 209 -4.80 -1.07 -23.11
C HIS A 209 -5.57 0.25 -23.11
N ARG A 210 -5.10 1.27 -23.82
CA ARG A 210 -5.70 2.62 -23.85
C ARG A 210 -7.15 2.71 -24.34
N ARG A 211 -7.73 1.62 -24.87
CA ARG A 211 -9.10 1.56 -25.41
C ARG A 211 -9.98 0.51 -24.73
N ASP A 212 -9.47 -0.13 -23.67
CA ASP A 212 -10.20 -1.16 -22.94
C ASP A 212 -10.82 -0.53 -21.69
N GLY A 213 -12.06 -0.86 -21.30
CA GLY A 213 -12.65 -0.38 -20.04
C GLY A 213 -13.25 1.02 -20.12
N ARG A 214 -13.33 1.71 -18.98
CA ARG A 214 -13.98 3.01 -18.81
C ARG A 214 -13.05 4.04 -18.15
N PHE A 215 -13.24 5.29 -18.50
CA PHE A 215 -12.60 6.42 -17.82
C PHE A 215 -13.26 6.72 -16.47
N PHE A 216 -12.56 7.47 -15.62
CA PHE A 216 -13.03 7.76 -14.27
C PHE A 216 -14.33 8.57 -14.25
N ASP A 217 -14.49 9.54 -15.15
CA ASP A 217 -15.73 10.31 -15.34
C ASP A 217 -16.91 9.42 -15.78
N GLU A 218 -16.68 8.50 -16.71
CA GLU A 218 -17.69 7.52 -17.14
C GLU A 218 -18.15 6.61 -15.97
N ILE A 219 -17.23 6.26 -15.06
CA ILE A 219 -17.55 5.48 -13.85
C ILE A 219 -18.38 6.31 -12.87
N LEU A 220 -18.03 7.59 -12.69
CA LEU A 220 -18.77 8.52 -11.85
C LEU A 220 -20.20 8.73 -12.35
N GLU A 221 -20.40 8.90 -13.65
CA GLU A 221 -21.72 9.08 -14.27
C GLU A 221 -22.59 7.83 -14.19
N ALA A 222 -21.98 6.65 -14.37
CA ALA A 222 -22.70 5.39 -14.39
C ALA A 222 -23.09 4.87 -13.00
N GLY A 223 -22.52 5.43 -11.91
CA GLY A 223 -22.79 4.99 -10.54
C GLY A 223 -22.45 3.51 -10.31
N VAL A 224 -21.46 2.98 -11.03
CA VAL A 224 -21.15 1.54 -11.03
C VAL A 224 -20.77 1.10 -9.61
N PRO A 225 -21.40 0.05 -9.06
CA PRO A 225 -21.06 -0.47 -7.75
C PRO A 225 -19.61 -0.92 -7.69
N LEU A 226 -18.99 -0.78 -6.51
CA LEU A 226 -17.76 -1.46 -6.16
C LEU A 226 -18.08 -2.97 -6.11
N GLU A 227 -17.63 -3.74 -7.11
CA GLU A 227 -17.59 -5.22 -7.04
C GLU A 227 -16.32 -5.69 -6.33
#